data_AF-A0A8B5XJ48-F1
#
_entry.id   AF-A0A8B5XJ48-F1
#
_cell.length_a   1.000
_cell.length_b   1.000
_cell.length_c   1.000
_cell.angle_alpha   90.00
_cell.angle_beta   90.00
_cell.angle_gamma   90.00
#
_symmetry.space_group_name_H-M   'P 1'
#
loop_
_entity.id
_entity.type
_entity.pdbx_description
1 polymer ?
#
loop_
_entity_poly.entity_id
_entity_poly.type
_entity_poly.pdbx_seq_one_letter_code
_entity_poly.pdbx_strand_id
1 'polypeptide(L)'
;ALTVSGKEEDVPVEPPKPQEVWVKKAAKLKGVDSYYVTNSTNTTLSYKDKKVEHASLTGGNITYMKAVENEIVAGRSLIAQDYKDVASVILLDQELANSLFGSAQEAVNQVIDVGGFSYRVIGVYTSDEAKTAKTIGLGGLPITTTISLAQNFKMDEISDIFFRVNDTSLTLTV
;
A
#
# COMPACT_ATOMS: atom_id res chain seq x y z
N ALA A 1 29.57 53.72 -13.97
CA ALA A 1 28.74 53.07 -12.94
C ALA A 1 28.43 51.66 -13.42
N LEU A 2 28.88 50.62 -12.70
CA LEU A 2 28.48 49.24 -12.94
C LEU A 2 27.30 48.93 -12.02
N THR A 3 26.14 48.61 -12.59
CA THR A 3 25.05 47.97 -11.85
C THR A 3 24.97 46.52 -12.32
N VAL A 4 25.39 45.61 -11.43
CA VAL A 4 25.31 44.16 -11.60
C VAL A 4 23.84 43.76 -11.63
N SER A 5 23.37 43.26 -12.76
CA SER A 5 22.09 42.55 -12.87
C SER A 5 22.34 41.10 -12.44
N GLY A 6 22.10 40.82 -11.16
CA GLY A 6 22.03 39.45 -10.66
C GLY A 6 20.72 38.84 -11.12
N LYS A 7 20.77 37.96 -12.14
CA LYS A 7 19.71 36.96 -12.31
C LYS A 7 19.90 35.97 -11.16
N GLU A 8 18.93 35.89 -10.27
CA GLU A 8 18.80 34.71 -9.41
C GLU A 8 18.57 33.52 -10.34
N GLU A 9 19.59 32.67 -10.45
CA GLU A 9 19.41 31.34 -11.03
C GLU A 9 18.57 30.55 -10.03
N ASP A 10 17.32 30.29 -10.43
CA ASP A 10 16.39 29.44 -9.70
C ASP A 10 16.97 28.02 -9.72
N VAL A 11 17.82 27.68 -8.73
CA VAL A 11 18.37 26.33 -8.58
C VAL A 11 17.19 25.45 -8.20
N PRO A 12 16.79 24.47 -9.04
CA PRO A 12 15.67 23.62 -8.70
C PRO A 12 16.06 22.77 -7.49
N VAL A 13 15.52 23.12 -6.33
CA VAL A 13 15.69 22.34 -5.10
C VAL A 13 14.72 21.16 -5.19
N GLU A 14 15.27 19.95 -5.37
CA GLU A 14 14.47 18.74 -5.29
C GLU A 14 13.96 18.58 -3.84
N PRO A 15 12.64 18.47 -3.63
CA PRO A 15 12.11 18.31 -2.28
C PRO A 15 12.62 17.00 -1.67
N PRO A 16 12.88 16.97 -0.35
CA PRO A 16 13.38 15.77 0.30
C PRO A 16 12.33 14.66 0.25
N LYS A 17 12.80 13.42 0.11
CA LYS A 17 11.92 12.25 0.16
C LYS A 17 11.22 12.15 1.52
N PRO A 18 9.90 11.89 1.56
CA PRO A 18 9.18 11.74 2.82
C PRO A 18 9.76 10.63 3.70
N GLN A 19 9.71 10.83 5.03
CA GLN A 19 10.12 9.82 6.00
C GLN A 19 8.97 9.48 6.95
N GLU A 20 8.74 8.18 7.19
CA GLU A 20 7.69 7.71 8.11
C GLU A 20 7.88 8.28 9.54
N VAL A 21 9.13 8.52 9.96
CA VAL A 21 9.42 9.14 11.27
C VAL A 21 8.81 10.54 11.42
N TRP A 22 8.69 11.30 10.32
CA TRP A 22 8.04 12.62 10.33
C TRP A 22 6.53 12.47 10.49
N VAL A 23 5.93 11.53 9.75
CA VAL A 23 4.50 11.21 9.82
C VAL A 23 4.12 10.74 11.21
N LYS A 24 4.90 9.81 11.78
CA LYS A 24 4.70 9.30 13.15
C LYS A 24 4.80 10.40 14.21
N LYS A 25 5.61 11.44 13.98
CA LYS A 25 5.70 12.60 14.88
C LYS A 25 4.45 13.48 14.76
N ALA A 26 4.00 13.75 13.54
CA ALA A 26 2.78 14.51 13.26
C ALA A 26 1.52 13.79 13.77
N ALA A 27 1.49 12.46 13.74
CA ALA A 27 0.37 11.65 14.24
C ALA A 27 0.13 11.77 15.75
N LYS A 28 1.02 12.44 16.50
CA LYS A 28 0.84 12.73 17.94
C LYS A 28 -0.03 13.97 18.20
N LEU A 29 -0.39 14.73 17.17
CA LEU A 29 -1.22 15.91 17.31
C LEU A 29 -2.61 15.53 17.81
N LYS A 30 -3.18 16.36 18.69
CA LYS A 30 -4.54 16.16 19.22
C LYS A 30 -5.53 16.13 18.06
N GLY A 31 -6.44 15.15 18.06
CA GLY A 31 -7.45 14.95 17.02
C GLY A 31 -7.07 13.91 15.97
N VAL A 32 -5.78 13.58 15.84
CA VAL A 32 -5.33 12.45 15.01
C VAL A 32 -5.50 11.15 15.80
N ASP A 33 -6.26 10.23 15.24
CA ASP A 33 -6.52 8.90 15.80
C ASP A 33 -5.48 7.88 15.32
N SER A 34 -5.19 7.88 14.02
CA SER A 34 -4.24 6.96 13.41
C SER A 34 -3.60 7.56 12.17
N TYR A 35 -2.53 6.93 11.69
CA TYR A 35 -1.87 7.30 10.45
C TYR A 35 -1.50 6.03 9.68
N TYR A 36 -1.27 6.19 8.39
CA TYR A 36 -0.61 5.21 7.56
C TYR A 36 0.06 5.90 6.38
N VAL A 37 1.01 5.21 5.77
CA VAL A 37 1.67 5.65 4.55
C VAL A 37 1.63 4.52 3.53
N THR A 38 1.52 4.90 2.26
CA THR A 38 1.45 3.93 1.17
C THR A 38 2.28 4.34 -0.03
N ASN A 39 2.60 3.35 -0.84
CA ASN A 39 2.86 3.49 -2.26
C ASN A 39 1.93 2.53 -3.03
N SER A 40 1.70 2.78 -4.31
CA SER A 40 0.80 1.94 -5.11
C SER A 40 1.22 1.84 -6.57
N THR A 41 0.84 0.75 -7.21
CA THR A 41 1.01 0.55 -8.65
C THR A 41 -0.07 -0.38 -9.21
N ASN A 42 -0.41 -0.18 -10.48
CA ASN A 42 -1.27 -1.13 -11.19
C ASN A 42 -0.43 -2.25 -11.79
N THR A 43 -0.86 -3.49 -11.61
CA THR A 43 -0.10 -4.64 -12.07
C THR A 43 -1.01 -5.80 -12.48
N THR A 44 -0.38 -6.82 -13.06
CA THR A 44 -0.99 -8.11 -13.37
C THR A 44 -0.51 -9.13 -12.34
N LEU A 45 -1.43 -9.94 -11.83
CA LEU A 45 -1.12 -11.11 -11.02
C LEU A 45 -1.29 -12.36 -11.87
N SER A 46 -0.37 -13.30 -11.75
CA SER A 46 -0.51 -14.61 -12.39
C SER A 46 -0.13 -15.76 -11.47
N TYR A 47 -0.84 -16.87 -11.65
CA TYR A 47 -0.61 -18.13 -10.97
C TYR A 47 -0.93 -19.27 -11.94
N LYS A 48 0.10 -20.01 -12.37
CA LYS A 48 0.00 -21.03 -13.41
C LYS A 48 -0.61 -20.45 -14.70
N ASP A 49 -1.73 -20.98 -15.15
CA ASP A 49 -2.50 -20.57 -16.31
C ASP A 49 -3.48 -19.42 -16.03
N LYS A 50 -3.69 -19.05 -14.76
CA LYS A 50 -4.61 -17.99 -14.36
C LYS A 50 -3.93 -16.63 -14.31
N LYS A 51 -4.66 -15.61 -14.74
CA LYS A 51 -4.20 -14.21 -14.79
C LYS A 51 -5.30 -13.27 -14.31
N VAL A 52 -4.93 -12.27 -13.52
CA VAL A 52 -5.78 -11.17 -13.11
C VAL A 52 -5.11 -9.86 -13.51
N GLU A 53 -5.76 -9.12 -14.40
CA GLU A 53 -5.29 -7.83 -14.88
C GLU A 53 -5.89 -6.69 -14.06
N HIS A 54 -5.29 -5.50 -14.15
CA HIS A 54 -5.78 -4.29 -13.47
C HIS A 54 -5.93 -4.43 -11.95
N ALA A 55 -5.05 -5.18 -11.30
CA ALA A 55 -4.97 -5.20 -9.85
C ALA A 55 -4.23 -3.95 -9.35
N SER A 56 -4.78 -3.29 -8.33
CA SER A 56 -4.13 -2.16 -7.68
C SER A 56 -3.33 -2.67 -6.48
N LEU A 57 -2.02 -2.84 -6.68
CA LEU A 57 -1.12 -3.30 -5.65
C LEU A 57 -0.76 -2.14 -4.72
N THR A 58 -1.09 -2.29 -3.44
CA THR A 58 -0.76 -1.31 -2.40
C THR A 58 0.39 -1.82 -1.54
N GLY A 59 1.42 -1.00 -1.35
CA GLY A 59 2.41 -1.20 -0.31
C GLY A 59 1.99 -0.39 0.91
N GLY A 60 1.67 -1.07 2.01
CA GLY A 60 1.24 -0.43 3.26
C GLY A 60 2.30 -0.54 4.35
N ASN A 61 2.49 0.53 5.14
CA ASN A 61 3.30 0.45 6.36
C ASN A 61 2.59 -0.39 7.45
N ILE A 62 3.29 -0.67 8.56
CA ILE A 62 2.79 -1.60 9.58
C ILE A 62 1.46 -1.18 10.23
N THR A 63 1.09 0.10 10.14
CA THR A 63 -0.18 0.62 10.66
C THR A 63 -1.34 0.53 9.68
N TYR A 64 -1.06 0.36 8.38
CA TYR A 64 -2.04 0.40 7.29
C TYR A 64 -3.22 -0.52 7.53
N MET A 65 -2.97 -1.82 7.69
CA MET A 65 -4.02 -2.84 7.82
C MET A 65 -5.03 -2.51 8.92
N LYS A 66 -4.54 -2.00 10.06
CA LYS A 66 -5.41 -1.61 11.17
C LYS A 66 -6.14 -0.29 10.89
N ALA A 67 -5.45 0.69 10.30
CA ALA A 67 -6.01 2.02 10.07
C ALA A 67 -7.16 2.02 9.07
N VAL A 68 -7.11 1.12 8.08
CA VAL A 68 -8.19 0.90 7.08
C VAL A 68 -9.13 -0.26 7.44
N GLU A 69 -9.03 -0.78 8.66
CA GLU A 69 -9.96 -1.80 9.20
C GLU A 69 -10.05 -3.09 8.36
N ASN A 70 -8.95 -3.50 7.73
CA ASN A 70 -8.88 -4.75 6.98
C ASN A 70 -8.90 -5.97 7.92
N GLU A 71 -9.75 -6.94 7.62
CA GLU A 71 -9.91 -8.16 8.43
C GLU A 71 -9.24 -9.37 7.75
N ILE A 72 -8.44 -10.13 8.49
CA ILE A 72 -7.82 -11.37 7.98
C ILE A 72 -8.81 -12.52 8.05
N VAL A 73 -9.03 -13.18 6.90
CA VAL A 73 -9.91 -14.34 6.77
C VAL A 73 -9.15 -15.67 6.69
N ALA A 74 -7.89 -15.64 6.25
CA ALA A 74 -7.00 -16.81 6.24
C ALA A 74 -5.53 -16.38 6.39
N GLY A 75 -4.71 -17.23 7.02
CA GLY A 75 -3.28 -16.98 7.21
C GLY A 75 -3.00 -15.90 8.25
N ARG A 76 -2.10 -14.97 7.94
CA ARG A 76 -1.71 -13.88 8.84
C ARG A 76 -1.60 -12.54 8.11
N SER A 77 -1.68 -11.45 8.87
CA SER A 77 -1.35 -10.10 8.39
C SER A 77 0.18 -9.89 8.28
N LEU A 78 0.56 -8.71 7.76
CA LEU A 78 1.93 -8.23 7.75
C LEU A 78 2.45 -8.02 9.18
N ILE A 79 3.69 -8.43 9.44
CA ILE A 79 4.35 -8.28 10.74
C ILE A 79 5.64 -7.48 10.60
N ALA A 80 6.16 -6.95 11.71
CA ALA A 80 7.39 -6.16 11.71
C ALA A 80 8.59 -6.85 11.05
N GLN A 81 8.66 -8.19 11.11
CA GLN A 81 9.73 -8.95 10.47
C GLN A 81 9.67 -8.88 8.94
N ASP A 82 8.47 -8.83 8.34
CA ASP A 82 8.31 -8.73 6.89
C ASP A 82 8.92 -7.43 6.35
N TYR A 83 8.86 -6.35 7.13
CA TYR A 83 9.48 -5.05 6.79
C TYR A 83 10.99 -5.08 7.00
N LYS A 84 11.47 -5.65 8.11
CA LYS A 84 12.90 -5.73 8.44
C LYS A 84 13.69 -6.56 7.43
N ASP A 85 13.13 -7.68 7.02
CA ASP A 85 13.78 -8.61 6.10
C ASP A 85 13.51 -8.28 4.63
N VAL A 86 12.70 -7.24 4.38
CA VAL A 86 12.21 -6.87 3.05
C VAL A 86 11.61 -8.08 2.33
N ALA A 87 10.72 -8.78 3.04
CA ALA A 87 10.17 -10.02 2.56
C ALA A 87 9.21 -9.78 1.37
N SER A 88 9.39 -10.55 0.28
CA SER A 88 8.45 -10.59 -0.84
C SER A 88 7.19 -11.39 -0.47
N VAL A 89 6.37 -10.81 0.40
CA VAL A 89 5.12 -11.39 0.89
C VAL A 89 3.93 -10.53 0.50
N ILE A 90 2.76 -11.15 0.31
CA ILE A 90 1.57 -10.47 -0.16
C ILE A 90 0.31 -10.98 0.56
N LEU A 91 -0.64 -10.08 0.76
CA LEU A 91 -2.01 -10.35 1.14
C LEU A 91 -2.89 -10.20 -0.08
N LEU A 92 -3.83 -11.12 -0.27
CA LEU A 92 -4.83 -11.02 -1.32
C LEU A 92 -6.18 -10.63 -0.72
N ASP A 93 -6.96 -9.82 -1.42
CA ASP A 93 -8.37 -9.71 -1.08
C ASP A 93 -9.10 -11.05 -1.36
N GLN A 94 -10.20 -11.28 -0.63
CA GLN A 94 -10.93 -12.55 -0.68
C GLN A 94 -11.43 -12.90 -2.09
N GLU A 95 -11.87 -11.93 -2.88
CA GLU A 95 -12.40 -12.20 -4.23
C GLU A 95 -11.29 -12.60 -5.20
N LEU A 96 -10.15 -11.92 -5.11
CA LEU A 96 -8.93 -12.25 -5.86
C LEU A 96 -8.40 -13.63 -5.49
N ALA A 97 -8.33 -13.95 -4.19
CA ALA A 97 -7.93 -15.27 -3.71
C ALA A 97 -8.86 -16.37 -4.24
N ASN A 98 -10.18 -16.18 -4.17
CA ASN A 98 -11.14 -17.14 -4.69
C ASN A 98 -11.01 -17.32 -6.22
N SER A 99 -10.70 -16.25 -6.95
CA SER A 99 -10.56 -16.29 -8.41
C SER A 99 -9.30 -17.07 -8.83
N LEU A 100 -8.18 -16.85 -8.14
CA LEU A 100 -6.90 -17.52 -8.43
C LEU A 100 -6.83 -18.95 -7.87
N PHE A 101 -7.40 -19.21 -6.69
CA PHE A 101 -7.15 -20.45 -5.94
C PHE A 101 -8.38 -21.29 -5.64
N GLY A 102 -9.59 -20.73 -5.77
CA GLY A 102 -10.85 -21.39 -5.40
C GLY A 102 -11.31 -21.07 -3.97
N SER A 103 -10.38 -20.85 -3.04
CA SER A 103 -10.67 -20.44 -1.67
C SER A 103 -9.56 -19.62 -1.03
N ALA A 104 -9.88 -18.90 0.05
CA ALA A 104 -8.91 -18.17 0.85
C ALA A 104 -7.84 -19.08 1.47
N GLN A 105 -8.21 -20.27 1.91
CA GLN A 105 -7.29 -21.22 2.55
C GLN A 105 -6.31 -21.83 1.56
N GLU A 106 -6.75 -22.14 0.34
CA GLU A 106 -5.88 -22.69 -0.71
C GLU A 106 -4.87 -21.67 -1.26
N ALA A 107 -5.17 -20.37 -1.12
CA ALA A 107 -4.27 -19.29 -1.53
C ALA A 107 -3.05 -19.16 -0.61
N VAL A 108 -3.18 -19.42 0.69
CA VAL A 108 -2.11 -19.23 1.67
C VAL A 108 -0.92 -20.15 1.38
N ASN A 109 0.29 -19.62 1.53
CA ASN A 109 1.58 -20.23 1.21
C ASN A 109 1.85 -20.51 -0.28
N GLN A 110 0.94 -20.13 -1.18
CA GLN A 110 1.22 -20.17 -2.61
C GLN A 110 2.18 -19.04 -3.01
N VAL A 111 2.90 -19.25 -4.11
CA VAL A 111 3.75 -18.23 -4.73
C VAL A 111 3.09 -17.79 -6.02
N ILE A 112 2.93 -16.48 -6.17
CA ILE A 112 2.36 -15.85 -7.36
C ILE A 112 3.37 -14.90 -8.00
N ASP A 113 3.22 -14.69 -9.30
CA ASP A 113 3.90 -13.61 -10.00
C ASP A 113 3.06 -12.34 -9.93
N VAL A 114 3.72 -11.22 -9.60
CA VAL A 114 3.13 -9.89 -9.48
C VAL A 114 3.98 -8.95 -10.31
N GLY A 115 3.58 -8.69 -11.54
CA GLY A 115 4.33 -7.85 -12.48
C GLY A 115 5.76 -8.33 -12.75
N GLY A 116 6.00 -9.64 -12.78
CA GLY A 116 7.33 -10.23 -13.00
C GLY A 116 8.12 -10.53 -11.72
N PHE A 117 7.55 -10.26 -10.54
CA PHE A 117 8.19 -10.53 -9.24
C PHE A 117 7.44 -11.61 -8.47
N SER A 118 8.19 -12.54 -7.88
CA SER A 118 7.60 -13.62 -7.07
C SER A 118 7.26 -13.15 -5.66
N TYR A 119 6.00 -13.30 -5.27
CA TYR A 119 5.51 -13.03 -3.92
C TYR A 119 4.87 -14.27 -3.30
N ARG A 120 5.12 -14.50 -2.01
CA ARG A 120 4.43 -15.53 -1.23
C ARG A 120 3.17 -14.96 -0.61
N VAL A 121 2.03 -15.59 -0.88
CA VAL A 121 0.76 -15.29 -0.23
C VAL A 121 0.83 -15.73 1.23
N ILE A 122 0.81 -14.78 2.16
CA ILE A 122 0.89 -15.06 3.61
C ILE A 122 -0.47 -14.96 4.31
N GLY A 123 -1.45 -14.36 3.64
CA GLY A 123 -2.80 -14.22 4.16
C GLY A 123 -3.78 -13.73 3.10
N VAL A 124 -5.04 -13.85 3.45
CA VAL A 124 -6.17 -13.33 2.68
C VAL A 124 -6.98 -12.45 3.60
N TYR A 125 -7.43 -11.31 3.09
CA TYR A 125 -8.19 -10.34 3.87
C TYR A 125 -9.50 -9.96 3.17
N THR A 126 -10.40 -9.33 3.93
CA THR A 126 -11.62 -8.71 3.41
C THR A 126 -11.78 -7.30 3.98
N SER A 127 -12.41 -6.43 3.22
CA SER A 127 -12.89 -5.11 3.63
C SER A 127 -14.09 -4.72 2.77
N ASP A 128 -14.78 -3.62 3.08
CA ASP A 128 -15.88 -3.15 2.24
C ASP A 128 -15.38 -2.59 0.91
N GLU A 129 -14.23 -1.91 0.90
CA GLU A 129 -13.56 -1.46 -0.32
C GLU A 129 -13.18 -2.65 -1.21
N ALA A 130 -12.60 -3.70 -0.63
CA ALA A 130 -12.20 -4.90 -1.37
C ALA A 130 -13.38 -5.60 -2.06
N LYS A 131 -14.56 -5.67 -1.40
CA LYS A 131 -15.79 -6.24 -1.99
C LYS A 131 -16.34 -5.42 -3.17
N THR A 132 -15.96 -4.15 -3.28
CA THR A 132 -16.44 -3.27 -4.36
C THR A 132 -15.44 -3.13 -5.50
N ALA A 133 -14.20 -3.63 -5.35
CA ALA A 133 -13.12 -3.48 -6.31
C ALA A 133 -13.49 -3.94 -7.73
N LYS A 134 -14.12 -5.12 -7.87
CA LYS A 134 -14.56 -5.63 -9.18
C LYS A 134 -15.66 -4.79 -9.80
N THR A 135 -16.58 -4.25 -9.00
CA THR A 135 -17.68 -3.39 -9.46
C THR A 135 -17.16 -2.11 -10.11
N ILE A 136 -16.01 -1.61 -9.65
CA ILE A 136 -15.34 -0.43 -10.22
C ILE A 136 -14.25 -0.77 -11.25
N GLY A 137 -14.19 -2.03 -11.71
CA GLY A 137 -13.30 -2.47 -12.78
C GLY A 137 -11.87 -2.83 -12.37
N LEU A 138 -11.59 -2.98 -11.07
CA LEU A 138 -10.29 -3.47 -10.59
C LEU A 138 -10.28 -4.99 -10.50
N GLY A 139 -9.14 -5.60 -10.84
CA GLY A 139 -8.95 -7.06 -10.74
C GLY A 139 -8.82 -7.56 -9.30
N GLY A 140 -8.45 -6.67 -8.38
CA GLY A 140 -8.26 -6.95 -6.96
C GLY A 140 -7.40 -5.86 -6.30
N LEU A 141 -7.30 -5.91 -4.98
CA LEU A 141 -6.57 -4.97 -4.13
C LEU A 141 -5.50 -5.70 -3.30
N PRO A 142 -4.50 -6.35 -3.91
CA PRO A 142 -3.48 -7.03 -3.13
C PRO A 142 -2.62 -6.02 -2.34
N ILE A 143 -2.13 -6.44 -1.17
CA ILE A 143 -1.35 -5.60 -0.25
C ILE A 143 0.00 -6.25 0.04
N THR A 144 1.08 -5.48 -0.05
CA THR A 144 2.43 -5.88 0.38
C THR A 144 3.05 -4.80 1.29
N THR A 145 4.34 -4.89 1.60
CA THR A 145 5.07 -3.85 2.34
C THR A 145 5.47 -2.71 1.40
N THR A 146 5.49 -1.48 1.92
CA THR A 146 6.00 -0.29 1.19
C THR A 146 7.40 -0.53 0.62
N ILE A 147 8.28 -1.15 1.41
CA ILE A 147 9.69 -1.40 1.07
C ILE A 147 9.81 -2.42 -0.08
N SER A 148 9.08 -3.55 -0.03
CA SER A 148 9.11 -4.56 -1.09
C SER A 148 8.57 -4.00 -2.41
N LEU A 149 7.49 -3.22 -2.35
CA LEU A 149 6.92 -2.58 -3.54
C LEU A 149 7.90 -1.59 -4.17
N ALA A 150 8.49 -0.71 -3.35
CA ALA A 150 9.46 0.29 -3.78
C ALA A 150 10.68 -0.34 -4.47
N GLN A 151 11.24 -1.39 -3.89
CA GLN A 151 12.42 -2.06 -4.44
C GLN A 151 12.13 -2.77 -5.77
N ASN A 152 11.04 -3.53 -5.83
CA ASN A 152 10.70 -4.31 -7.03
C ASN A 152 10.30 -3.40 -8.19
N PHE A 153 9.54 -2.33 -7.94
CA PHE A 153 9.02 -1.45 -8.98
C PHE A 153 9.83 -0.17 -9.18
N LYS A 154 10.96 -0.02 -8.47
CA LYS A 154 11.88 1.14 -8.56
C LYS A 154 11.16 2.48 -8.36
N MET A 155 10.34 2.54 -7.32
CA MET A 155 9.56 3.72 -6.95
C MET A 155 9.89 4.18 -5.53
N ASP A 156 9.38 5.34 -5.13
CA ASP A 156 9.53 5.81 -3.76
C ASP A 156 8.77 4.93 -2.76
N GLU A 157 9.32 4.79 -1.56
CA GLU A 157 8.71 4.00 -0.48
C GLU A 157 7.41 4.61 0.03
N ILE A 158 7.33 5.94 0.02
CA ILE A 158 6.17 6.70 0.49
C ILE A 158 5.75 7.64 -0.64
N SER A 159 4.57 7.37 -1.20
CA SER A 159 3.91 8.24 -2.17
C SER A 159 2.78 9.03 -1.53
N ASP A 160 2.03 8.39 -0.62
CA ASP A 160 0.87 8.97 0.03
C ASP A 160 0.97 8.86 1.55
N ILE A 161 0.47 9.89 2.23
CA ILE A 161 0.46 10.01 3.69
C ILE A 161 -0.96 10.31 4.14
N PHE A 162 -1.50 9.48 5.03
CA PHE A 162 -2.85 9.62 5.53
C PHE A 162 -2.86 9.77 7.04
N PHE A 163 -3.69 10.69 7.52
CA PHE A 163 -4.03 10.85 8.93
C PHE A 163 -5.54 10.66 9.09
N ARG A 164 -5.94 9.71 9.94
CA ARG A 164 -7.33 9.56 10.36
C ARG A 164 -7.58 10.54 11.50
N VAL A 165 -8.55 11.42 11.31
CA VAL A 165 -8.96 12.41 12.31
C VAL A 165 -10.30 11.97 12.87
N ASN A 166 -10.41 11.86 14.19
CA ASN A 166 -11.65 11.45 14.86
C ASN A 166 -12.37 12.64 15.52
N ASP A 167 -12.00 13.85 15.11
CA ASP A 167 -12.67 15.07 15.51
C ASP A 167 -13.85 15.34 14.57
N THR A 168 -15.05 14.96 15.00
CA THR A 168 -16.30 15.19 14.27
C THR A 168 -16.64 16.68 14.16
N SER A 169 -15.93 17.59 14.84
CA SER A 169 -16.06 19.03 14.61
C SER A 169 -15.33 19.52 13.36
N LEU A 170 -14.45 18.70 12.76
CA LEU A 170 -13.69 19.00 11.54
C LEU A 170 -14.29 18.40 10.27
N THR A 171 -15.39 17.65 10.35
CA THR A 171 -16.13 17.22 9.16
C THR A 171 -16.73 18.45 8.48
N LEU A 172 -16.48 18.63 7.19
CA LEU A 172 -17.15 19.62 6.35
C LEU A 172 -18.67 19.42 6.50
N THR A 173 -19.33 20.30 7.25
CA THR A 173 -20.78 20.45 7.20
C THR A 173 -21.14 20.86 5.77
N VAL A 174 -21.82 19.96 5.06
CA VAL A 174 -22.44 20.22 3.75
C VAL A 174 -23.61 21.16 3.93
#